data_AF-A0A1S9PCM0-F1
#
_entry.id   AF-A0A1S9PCM0-F1
#
_cell.length_a   1.000
_cell.length_b   1.000
_cell.length_c   1.000
_cell.angle_alpha   90.00
_cell.angle_beta   90.00
_cell.angle_gamma   90.00
#
_symmetry.space_group_name_H-M   'P 1'
#
loop_
_entity.id
_entity.type
_entity.pdbx_description
1 polymer ?
#
loop_
_entity_poly.entity_id
_entity_poly.type
_entity_poly.pdbx_seq_one_letter_code
_entity_poly.pdbx_strand_id
1 'polypeptide(L)'
;MIPENLYKRRRQHDNTPPQLLLIVTNCIVLAVLISLFSTCDKINNIFWAALAILALYNAYTIRINRELYNRLHVIVYVVSIIGMALVFYYINKHPHNC
;
A
#
# COMPACT_ATOMS: atom_id res chain seq x y z
N MET A 1 -29.00 -28.15 17.68
CA MET A 1 -28.60 -26.89 18.35
C MET A 1 -27.18 -26.59 17.90
N ILE A 2 -26.95 -25.44 17.26
CA ILE A 2 -25.62 -25.07 16.77
C ILE A 2 -24.77 -24.68 17.99
N PRO A 3 -23.54 -25.21 18.17
CA PRO A 3 -22.77 -24.96 19.38
C PRO A 3 -22.44 -23.47 19.53
N GLU A 4 -22.76 -22.91 20.70
CA GLU A 4 -22.63 -21.49 21.05
C GLU A 4 -21.19 -20.94 20.97
N ASN A 5 -20.20 -21.83 20.84
CA ASN A 5 -18.80 -21.48 20.63
C ASN A 5 -18.43 -21.17 19.16
N LEU A 6 -19.28 -21.49 18.18
CA LEU A 6 -19.00 -21.21 16.75
C LEU A 6 -19.06 -19.71 16.41
N TYR A 7 -19.94 -18.95 17.06
CA TYR A 7 -20.11 -17.51 16.83
C TYR A 7 -19.41 -16.63 17.87
N LYS A 8 -18.56 -17.23 18.72
CA LYS A 8 -17.78 -16.47 19.70
C LYS A 8 -16.77 -15.61 18.93
N ARG A 9 -17.11 -14.35 18.65
CA ARG A 9 -16.21 -13.37 18.03
C ARG A 9 -14.96 -13.31 18.90
N ARG A 10 -13.88 -13.97 18.48
CA ARG A 10 -12.58 -13.86 19.13
C ARG A 10 -12.22 -12.37 19.14
N ARG A 11 -12.08 -11.77 20.33
CA ARG A 11 -11.45 -10.46 20.48
C ARG A 11 -10.12 -10.54 19.72
N GLN A 12 -9.87 -9.62 18.77
CA GLN A 12 -8.72 -9.60 17.84
C GLN A 12 -8.71 -10.62 16.67
N HIS A 13 -9.83 -11.22 16.28
CA HIS A 13 -9.88 -11.90 14.97
C HIS A 13 -10.09 -10.88 13.84
N ASP A 14 -9.05 -10.10 13.56
CA ASP A 14 -8.94 -9.35 12.31
C ASP A 14 -8.47 -10.32 11.23
N ASN A 15 -9.39 -10.67 10.33
CA ASN A 15 -9.09 -11.55 9.19
C ASN A 15 -8.07 -10.93 8.22
N THR A 16 -7.91 -9.60 8.29
CA THR A 16 -6.96 -8.83 7.49
C THR A 16 -6.19 -7.88 8.40
N PRO A 17 -4.89 -8.13 8.65
CA PRO A 17 -4.12 -7.24 9.49
C PRO A 17 -3.99 -5.87 8.80
N PRO A 18 -4.03 -4.76 9.56
CA PRO A 18 -4.05 -3.39 9.02
C PRO A 18 -2.80 -3.06 8.18
N GLN A 19 -1.69 -3.75 8.43
CA GLN A 19 -0.49 -3.65 7.61
C GLN A 19 -0.70 -4.18 6.18
N LEU A 20 -1.37 -5.32 6.05
CA LEU A 20 -1.69 -5.91 4.74
C LEU A 20 -2.61 -4.96 3.96
N LEU A 21 -3.60 -4.40 4.64
CA LEU A 21 -4.51 -3.41 4.06
C LEU A 21 -3.72 -2.19 3.54
N LEU A 22 -2.77 -1.66 4.31
CA LEU A 22 -1.95 -0.52 3.92
C LEU A 22 -1.10 -0.81 2.67
N ILE A 23 -0.47 -1.98 2.62
CA ILE A 23 0.34 -2.42 1.47
C ILE A 23 -0.53 -2.57 0.23
N VAL A 24 -1.67 -3.25 0.33
CA VAL A 24 -2.60 -3.45 -0.79
C VAL A 24 -3.12 -2.10 -1.30
N THR A 25 -3.46 -1.19 -0.40
CA THR A 25 -3.92 0.17 -0.76
C THR A 25 -2.84 0.91 -1.54
N ASN A 26 -1.58 0.87 -1.07
CA ASN A 26 -0.46 1.49 -1.78
C ASN A 26 -0.28 0.90 -3.19
N CYS A 27 -0.35 -0.42 -3.33
CA CYS A 27 -0.22 -1.08 -4.64
C CYS A 27 -1.33 -0.64 -5.60
N ILE A 28 -2.59 -0.63 -5.14
CA ILE A 28 -3.74 -0.24 -5.98
C ILE A 28 -3.63 1.23 -6.37
N VAL A 29 -3.37 2.12 -5.41
CA VAL A 29 -3.27 3.55 -5.67
C VAL A 29 -2.12 3.83 -6.65
N LEU A 30 -0.95 3.21 -6.46
CA LEU A 30 0.17 3.36 -7.39
C LEU A 30 -0.19 2.87 -8.80
N ALA A 31 -0.83 1.70 -8.93
CA ALA A 31 -1.23 1.18 -10.23
C ALA A 31 -2.22 2.11 -10.96
N VAL A 32 -3.19 2.68 -10.24
CA VAL A 32 -4.13 3.66 -10.79
C VAL A 32 -3.40 4.95 -11.20
N LEU A 33 -2.48 5.44 -10.36
CA LEU A 33 -1.70 6.64 -10.66
C LEU A 33 -0.82 6.46 -11.90
N ILE A 34 -0.17 5.30 -12.05
CA ILE A 34 0.61 4.97 -13.24
C ILE A 34 -0.31 4.99 -14.47
N SER A 35 -1.44 4.30 -14.41
CA SER A 35 -2.38 4.16 -15.53
C SER A 35 -2.96 5.50 -16.01
N LEU A 36 -3.18 6.46 -15.10
CA LEU A 36 -3.82 7.73 -15.42
C LEU A 36 -2.82 8.86 -15.72
N PHE A 37 -1.64 8.84 -15.12
CA PHE A 37 -0.74 10.00 -15.09
C PHE A 37 0.69 9.71 -15.56
N SER A 38 1.01 8.45 -15.85
CA SER A 38 2.30 8.03 -16.42
C SER A 38 2.10 7.72 -17.90
N THR A 39 2.16 8.75 -18.75
CA THR A 39 2.12 8.59 -20.22
C THR A 39 3.53 8.59 -20.81
N CYS A 40 3.64 8.20 -22.08
CA CYS A 40 4.89 7.98 -22.81
C CYS A 40 5.87 9.15 -22.81
N ASP A 41 5.36 10.36 -22.99
CA ASP A 41 6.22 11.53 -23.16
C ASP A 41 6.64 12.12 -21.81
N LYS A 42 5.76 12.04 -20.80
CA LYS A 42 5.99 12.69 -19.51
C LYS A 42 5.06 12.18 -18.41
N ILE A 43 5.60 12.12 -17.21
CA ILE A 43 4.83 11.94 -15.99
C ILE A 43 4.18 13.28 -15.62
N ASN A 44 2.87 13.29 -15.40
CA ASN A 44 2.16 14.51 -15.00
C ASN A 44 2.52 14.90 -13.56
N ASN A 45 2.69 16.19 -13.26
CA ASN A 45 2.93 16.70 -11.91
C ASN A 45 1.87 16.27 -10.88
N ILE A 46 0.62 16.01 -11.33
CA ILE A 46 -0.45 15.46 -10.49
C ILE A 46 -0.07 14.09 -9.90
N PHE A 47 0.69 13.27 -10.64
CA PHE A 47 1.21 11.98 -10.15
C PHE A 47 2.03 12.17 -8.87
N TRP A 48 2.97 13.12 -8.88
CA TRP A 48 3.85 13.40 -7.75
C TRP A 48 3.10 13.99 -6.57
N ALA A 49 2.12 14.86 -6.82
CA ALA A 49 1.25 15.40 -5.77
C ALA A 49 0.44 14.29 -5.09
N ALA A 50 -0.15 13.37 -5.86
CA ALA A 50 -0.90 12.25 -5.32
C ALA A 50 -0.01 11.26 -4.56
N LEU A 51 1.21 10.98 -5.05
CA LEU A 51 2.20 10.18 -4.33
C LEU A 51 2.61 10.82 -3.00
N ALA A 52 2.79 12.15 -2.96
CA ALA A 52 3.12 12.86 -1.73
C ALA A 52 1.97 12.75 -0.70
N ILE A 53 0.72 12.88 -1.15
CA ILE A 53 -0.46 12.70 -0.30
C ILE A 53 -0.52 11.26 0.24
N LEU A 54 -0.27 10.25 -0.61
CA LEU A 54 -0.24 8.85 -0.18
C LEU A 54 0.87 8.61 0.86
N ALA A 55 2.05 9.19 0.68
CA ALA A 55 3.14 9.10 1.64
C ALA A 55 2.77 9.72 3.00
N LEU A 56 2.09 10.88 2.99
CA LEU A 56 1.58 11.52 4.21
C LEU A 56 0.53 10.66 4.90
N TYR A 57 -0.43 10.11 4.15
CA TYR A 57 -1.44 9.20 4.67
C TYR A 57 -0.80 7.99 5.36
N ASN A 58 0.21 7.39 4.72
CA ASN A 58 0.93 6.25 5.26
C ASN A 58 1.67 6.60 6.55
N ALA A 59 2.41 7.73 6.57
CA ALA A 59 3.12 8.18 7.75
C ALA A 59 2.17 8.45 8.93
N TYR A 60 1.04 9.11 8.66
CA TYR A 60 0.00 9.37 9.66
C TYR A 60 -0.61 8.07 10.20
N THR A 61 -0.94 7.13 9.31
CA THR A 61 -1.54 5.84 9.66
C THR A 61 -0.62 5.00 10.53
N ILE A 62 0.67 4.94 10.20
CA ILE A 62 1.68 4.24 11.01
C ILE A 62 1.86 4.91 12.38
N ARG A 63 1.84 6.25 12.42
CA ARG A 63 1.99 7.01 13.68
C ARG A 63 0.84 6.76 14.65
N ILE A 64 -0.39 6.71 14.16
CA ILE A 64 -1.57 6.43 14.99
C ILE A 64 -1.59 4.97 15.46
N ASN A 65 -1.23 4.05 14.57
CA ASN A 65 -1.32 2.61 14.85
C ASN A 65 0.01 2.03 15.32
N ARG A 66 0.81 2.79 16.09
CA ARG A 66 2.18 2.42 16.45
C ARG A 66 2.28 1.09 17.21
N GLU A 67 1.24 0.74 17.95
CA GLU A 67 1.13 -0.51 18.73
C GLU A 67 1.06 -1.76 17.83
N LEU A 68 0.54 -1.61 16.61
CA LEU A 68 0.39 -2.70 15.64
C LEU A 68 1.63 -2.84 14.74
N TYR A 69 2.45 -1.80 14.66
CA TYR A 69 3.65 -1.75 13.83
C TYR A 69 4.92 -2.11 14.61
N ASN A 70 5.07 -3.40 14.93
CA ASN A 70 6.34 -3.95 15.42
C ASN A 70 7.45 -3.81 14.38
N ARG A 71 8.72 -3.92 14.81
CA ARG A 71 9.91 -3.78 13.92
C ARG A 71 9.81 -4.63 12.65
N LEU A 72 9.36 -5.89 12.77
CA LEU A 72 9.13 -6.78 11.61
C LEU A 72 8.10 -6.21 10.63
N HIS A 73 6.97 -5.71 11.12
CA HIS A 73 5.94 -5.09 10.28
C HIS A 73 6.45 -3.83 9.58
N VAL A 74 7.26 -3.02 10.26
CA VAL A 74 7.90 -1.85 9.64
C VAL A 74 8.87 -2.28 8.54
N ILE A 75 9.69 -3.31 8.76
CA ILE A 75 10.63 -3.82 7.75
C ILE A 75 9.86 -4.33 6.52
N VAL A 76 8.84 -5.18 6.72
CA VAL A 76 8.02 -5.72 5.61
C VAL A 76 7.34 -4.58 4.83
N TYR A 77 6.86 -3.56 5.54
CA TYR A 77 6.28 -2.37 4.92
C TYR A 77 7.32 -1.60 4.08
N VAL A 78 8.52 -1.34 4.60
CA VAL A 78 9.59 -0.65 3.87
C VAL A 78 10.01 -1.46 2.63
N VAL A 79 10.19 -2.78 2.76
CA VAL A 79 10.49 -3.66 1.62
C VAL A 79 9.40 -3.57 0.55
N SER A 80 8.12 -3.48 0.95
CA SER A 80 7.02 -3.30 -0.01
C SER A 80 7.12 -1.99 -0.79
N ILE A 81 7.52 -0.89 -0.15
CA ILE A 81 7.74 0.40 -0.81
C ILE A 81 8.87 0.29 -1.82
N ILE A 82 9.99 -0.33 -1.43
CA ILE A 82 11.13 -0.53 -2.33
C ILE A 82 10.71 -1.37 -3.54
N GLY A 83 9.97 -2.46 -3.32
CA GLY A 83 9.43 -3.28 -4.40
C GLY A 83 8.54 -2.50 -5.36
N MET A 84 7.62 -1.69 -4.84
CA MET A 84 6.77 -0.81 -5.64
C MET A 84 7.58 0.22 -6.46
N ALA A 85 8.60 0.82 -5.87
CA ALA A 85 9.48 1.77 -6.57
C ALA A 85 10.26 1.08 -7.71
N LEU A 86 10.74 -0.16 -7.49
CA LEU A 86 11.40 -0.95 -8.54
C LEU A 86 10.44 -1.31 -9.67
N VAL A 87 9.20 -1.69 -9.36
CA VAL A 87 8.17 -1.97 -10.38
C VAL A 87 7.85 -0.71 -11.18
N PHE A 88 7.67 0.43 -10.52
CA PHE A 88 7.47 1.71 -11.20
C PHE A 88 8.64 2.06 -12.13
N TYR A 89 9.88 1.91 -11.66
CA TYR A 89 11.07 2.14 -12.49
C TYR A 89 11.13 1.20 -13.70
N TYR A 90 10.84 -0.09 -13.50
CA TYR A 90 10.84 -1.08 -14.57
C TYR A 90 9.79 -0.76 -15.64
N ILE A 91 8.56 -0.41 -15.24
CA ILE A 91 7.48 -0.06 -16.16
C ILE A 91 7.83 1.19 -16.98
N ASN A 92 8.36 2.23 -16.33
CA ASN A 92 8.71 3.49 -17.03
C ASN A 92 9.92 3.39 -17.95
N LYS A 93 10.80 2.42 -17.74
CA LYS A 93 12.00 2.26 -18.57
C LYS A 93 11.72 1.57 -19.91
N HIS A 94 10.62 0.82 -20.00
CA HIS A 94 10.32 0.04 -21.19
C HIS A 94 9.62 0.88 -22.26
N PRO A 95 10.24 1.10 -23.43
CA PRO A 95 9.68 1.93 -24.50
C PRO A 95 8.45 1.30 -25.18
N HIS A 96 8.14 0.04 -24.87
CA HIS A 96 7.07 -0.75 -25.49
C HIS A 96 5.77 -0.79 -24.64
N ASN A 97 5.78 -0.19 -23.44
CA ASN A 97 4.60 -0.11 -22.57
C ASN A 97 3.91 1.27 -22.64
N CYS A 98 4.32 2.02 -23.66
CA CYS A 98 3.49 2.91 -24.44
C CYS A 98 2.61 2.09 -25.39
#